data_AF-A0A2A8CUT6-F1
#
_entry.id   AF-A0A2A8CUT6-F1
#
_cell.length_a   1.000
_cell.length_b   1.000
_cell.length_c   1.000
_cell.angle_alpha   90.00
_cell.angle_beta   90.00
_cell.angle_gamma   90.00
#
_symmetry.space_group_name_H-M   'P 1'
#
loop_
_entity.id
_entity.type
_entity.pdbx_description
1 polymer ?
#
loop_
_entity_poly.entity_id
_entity_poly.type
_entity_poly.pdbx_seq_one_letter_code
_entity_poly.pdbx_strand_id
1 'polypeptide(L)'
;MSSANDQEISVRSRLACLSPDEHAKMVLVPVLSTIGVINLVVGESLTNTFLISGVSFLLAGVIGYQAYTAWNAAHSGAGKSSS
;
A
#
# COMPACT_ATOMS: atom_id res chain seq x y z
N MET A 1 -16.83 -26.27 1.28
CA MET A 1 -15.52 -25.78 0.78
C MET A 1 -15.73 -24.74 -0.33
N SER A 2 -16.48 -23.66 -0.06
CA SER A 2 -16.80 -22.57 -0.99
C SER A 2 -16.68 -21.24 -0.24
N SER A 3 -15.44 -20.85 0.07
CA SER A 3 -15.19 -19.62 0.84
C SER A 3 -13.91 -18.95 0.35
N ALA A 4 -12.87 -19.74 0.04
CA ALA A 4 -11.64 -19.23 -0.56
C ALA A 4 -11.86 -18.62 -1.96
N ASN A 5 -12.68 -19.27 -2.80
CA ASN A 5 -12.94 -18.81 -4.17
C ASN A 5 -13.75 -17.50 -4.19
N ASP A 6 -14.74 -17.38 -3.30
CA ASP A 6 -15.57 -16.18 -3.17
C ASP A 6 -14.76 -14.98 -2.60
N GLN A 7 -13.83 -15.24 -1.69
CA GLN A 7 -12.89 -14.23 -1.22
C GLN A 7 -11.92 -13.79 -2.32
N GLU A 8 -11.39 -14.71 -3.13
CA GLU A 8 -10.46 -14.38 -4.19
C GLU A 8 -11.11 -13.50 -5.27
N ILE A 9 -12.36 -13.82 -5.64
CA ILE A 9 -13.17 -13.00 -6.55
C ILE A 9 -13.43 -11.61 -5.95
N SER A 10 -13.71 -11.52 -4.65
CA SER A 10 -13.89 -10.23 -3.94
C SER A 10 -12.61 -9.39 -3.91
N VAL A 11 -11.43 -10.00 -3.78
CA VAL A 11 -10.15 -9.29 -3.79
C VAL A 11 -9.84 -8.76 -5.18
N ARG A 12 -10.03 -9.57 -6.23
CA ARG A 12 -9.81 -9.15 -7.62
C ARG A 12 -10.78 -8.05 -8.05
N SER A 13 -12.05 -8.11 -7.64
CA SER A 13 -13.03 -7.06 -7.95
C SER A 13 -12.70 -5.73 -7.26
N ARG A 14 -12.17 -5.78 -6.03
CA ARG A 14 -11.72 -4.57 -5.31
C ARG A 14 -10.47 -3.97 -5.94
N LEU A 15 -9.53 -4.81 -6.38
CA LEU A 15 -8.37 -4.37 -7.15
C LEU A 15 -8.81 -3.66 -8.44
N ALA A 16 -9.75 -4.25 -9.20
CA ALA A 16 -10.24 -3.64 -10.44
C ALA A 16 -10.95 -2.28 -10.25
N CYS A 17 -11.46 -1.99 -9.05
CA CYS A 17 -12.16 -0.74 -8.73
C CYS A 17 -11.22 0.39 -8.27
N LEU A 18 -9.95 0.08 -8.00
CA LEU A 18 -8.94 1.08 -7.64
C LEU A 18 -8.45 1.82 -8.88
N SER A 19 -8.27 3.12 -8.73
CA SER A 19 -7.65 3.96 -9.76
C SER A 19 -6.18 3.54 -10.03
N PRO A 20 -5.62 3.86 -11.20
CA PRO A 20 -4.21 3.59 -11.50
C PRO A 20 -3.24 4.23 -10.49
N ASP A 21 -3.62 5.38 -9.93
CA ASP A 21 -2.85 6.08 -8.89
C ASP A 21 -2.80 5.27 -7.57
N GLU A 22 -3.92 4.68 -7.16
CA GLU A 22 -3.98 3.87 -5.94
C GLU A 22 -3.22 2.54 -6.08
N HIS A 23 -3.23 1.94 -7.27
CA HIS A 23 -2.37 0.80 -7.58
C HIS A 23 -0.89 1.17 -7.49
N ALA A 24 -0.49 2.31 -8.05
CA ALA A 24 0.88 2.79 -7.96
C ALA A 24 1.32 2.98 -6.50
N LYS A 25 0.43 3.54 -5.65
CA LYS A 25 0.67 3.68 -4.21
C LYS A 25 0.86 2.34 -3.50
N MET A 26 0.07 1.32 -3.82
CA MET A 26 0.24 -0.03 -3.25
C MET A 26 1.59 -0.66 -3.60
N VAL A 27 2.15 -0.36 -4.79
CA VAL A 27 3.49 -0.81 -5.19
C VAL A 27 4.59 0.06 -4.56
N LEU A 28 4.34 1.35 -4.38
CA LEU A 28 5.32 2.30 -3.87
C LEU A 28 5.67 2.04 -2.39
N VAL A 29 4.70 1.58 -1.60
CA VAL A 29 4.86 1.28 -0.16
C VAL A 29 5.94 0.23 0.11
N PRO A 30 5.89 -0.99 -0.47
CA PRO A 30 6.94 -1.98 -0.25
C PRO A 30 8.30 -1.49 -0.78
N VAL A 31 8.34 -0.76 -1.89
CA VAL A 31 9.58 -0.19 -2.43
C VAL A 31 10.23 0.79 -1.43
N LEU A 32 9.46 1.74 -0.90
CA LEU A 32 9.96 2.71 0.08
C LEU A 32 10.40 2.03 1.38
N SER A 33 9.66 1.01 1.83
CA SER A 33 10.04 0.22 3.00
C SER A 33 11.38 -0.52 2.78
N THR A 34 11.55 -1.16 1.61
CA THR A 34 12.81 -1.83 1.25
C THR A 34 13.98 -0.83 1.17
N ILE A 35 13.78 0.34 0.58
CA ILE A 35 14.81 1.40 0.54
C ILE A 35 15.18 1.83 1.96
N GLY A 36 14.19 2.00 2.85
CA GLY A 36 14.41 2.34 4.24
C GLY A 36 15.28 1.30 4.97
N VAL A 37 14.98 0.01 4.77
CA VAL A 37 15.74 -1.11 5.36
C VAL A 37 17.15 -1.20 4.79
N ILE A 38 17.32 -1.11 3.47
CA ILE A 38 18.64 -1.18 2.82
C ILE A 38 19.55 -0.08 3.33
N ASN A 39 19.06 1.15 3.40
CA ASN A 39 19.85 2.26 3.95
C ASN A 39 20.28 1.97 5.39
N LEU A 40 19.38 1.43 6.21
CA LEU A 40 19.65 1.15 7.62
C LEU A 40 20.69 0.05 7.84
N VAL A 41 20.75 -0.92 6.92
CA VAL A 41 21.68 -2.06 6.97
C VAL A 41 23.03 -1.77 6.33
N VAL A 42 23.05 -1.03 5.21
CA VAL A 42 24.23 -0.84 4.35
C VAL A 42 24.89 0.53 4.57
N GLY A 43 24.16 1.49 5.14
CA GLY A 43 24.62 2.87 5.19
C GLY A 43 25.78 3.10 6.17
N GLU A 44 26.89 3.61 5.65
CA GLU A 44 28.15 3.83 6.38
C GLU A 44 28.10 5.03 7.36
N SER A 45 27.14 5.95 7.17
CA SER A 45 26.99 7.16 7.99
C SER A 45 25.72 7.12 8.83
N LEU A 46 25.85 6.90 10.15
CA LEU A 46 24.72 6.79 11.08
C LEU A 46 23.69 7.92 10.91
N THR A 47 24.13 9.19 10.94
CA THR A 47 23.20 10.34 10.90
C THR A 47 22.43 10.42 9.58
N ASN A 48 23.11 10.21 8.45
CA ASN A 48 22.49 10.35 7.14
C ASN A 48 21.58 9.15 6.85
N THR A 49 22.03 7.95 7.22
CA THR A 49 21.26 6.71 7.15
C THR A 49 19.96 6.78 7.92
N PHE A 50 19.99 7.22 9.19
CA PHE A 50 18.77 7.32 10.00
C PHE A 50 17.78 8.35 9.44
N LEU A 51 18.26 9.47 8.92
CA LEU A 51 17.40 10.47 8.28
C LEU A 51 16.74 9.92 7.02
N ILE A 52 17.51 9.34 6.11
CA ILE A 52 17.01 8.79 4.84
C ILE A 52 16.05 7.63 5.09
N SER A 53 16.40 6.69 5.98
CA SER A 53 15.53 5.59 6.36
C SER A 53 14.26 6.08 7.04
N GLY A 54 14.37 7.04 7.97
CA GLY A 54 13.23 7.61 8.67
C GLY A 54 12.25 8.28 7.71
N VAL A 55 12.74 9.11 6.78
CA VAL A 55 11.91 9.74 5.74
C VAL A 55 11.26 8.69 4.84
N SER A 56 12.00 7.64 4.45
CA SER A 56 11.48 6.55 3.63
C SER A 56 10.34 5.80 4.33
N PHE A 57 10.49 5.49 5.62
CA PHE A 57 9.44 4.84 6.40
C PHE A 57 8.22 5.75 6.64
N LEU A 58 8.43 7.04 6.87
CA LEU A 58 7.32 8.00 6.99
C LEU A 58 6.52 8.10 5.69
N LEU A 59 7.20 8.20 4.55
CA LEU A 59 6.55 8.21 3.23
C LEU A 59 5.81 6.90 2.98
N ALA A 60 6.42 5.74 3.30
CA ALA A 60 5.75 4.45 3.20
C ALA A 60 4.49 4.38 4.07
N GLY A 61 4.54 4.92 5.30
CA GLY A 61 3.41 4.98 6.22
C GLY A 61 2.26 5.84 5.69
N VAL A 62 2.56 7.06 5.23
CA VAL A 62 1.55 7.99 4.69
C VAL A 62 0.91 7.42 3.42
N ILE A 63 1.72 6.92 2.48
CA ILE A 63 1.24 6.37 1.22
C ILE A 63 0.48 5.07 1.44
N GLY A 64 0.94 4.22 2.37
CA GLY A 64 0.26 2.99 2.75
C GLY A 64 -1.08 3.26 3.41
N TYR A 65 -1.18 4.28 4.26
CA TYR A 65 -2.44 4.70 4.84
C TYR A 65 -3.42 5.18 3.75
N GLN A 66 -2.98 5.97 2.78
CA GLN A 66 -3.83 6.39 1.64
C GLN A 66 -4.30 5.21 0.79
N ALA A 67 -3.41 4.26 0.49
CA ALA A 67 -3.76 3.05 -0.25
C ALA A 67 -4.77 2.17 0.53
N TYR A 68 -4.62 2.10 1.86
CA TYR A 68 -5.54 1.36 2.73
C TYR A 68 -6.92 2.02 2.81
N THR A 69 -6.99 3.35 2.95
CA THR A 69 -8.29 4.05 2.97
C THR A 69 -9.00 3.97 1.63
N ALA A 70 -8.27 4.08 0.52
CA ALA A 70 -8.77 3.83 -0.83
C ALA A 70 -9.34 2.40 -0.99
N TRP A 71 -8.58 1.40 -0.55
CA TRP A 71 -9.03 0.00 -0.54
C TRP A 71 -10.32 -0.21 0.26
N ASN A 72 -10.42 0.40 1.44
CA ASN A 72 -11.60 0.28 2.30
C ASN A 72 -12.81 1.08 1.77
N ALA A 73 -12.56 2.19 1.07
CA ALA A 73 -13.59 2.97 0.39
C ALA A 73 -14.15 2.23 -0.84
N ALA A 74 -13.30 1.58 -1.64
CA ALA A 74 -13.72 0.69 -2.73
C ALA A 74 -14.60 -0.46 -2.22
N HIS A 75 -14.35 -0.93 -0.99
CA HIS A 75 -15.19 -1.93 -0.34
C HIS A 75 -16.59 -1.39 0.06
N SER A 76 -16.65 -0.13 0.49
CA SER A 76 -17.88 0.53 0.94
C SER A 76 -18.72 1.09 -0.22
N GLY A 77 -18.08 1.36 -1.37
CA GLY A 77 -18.71 1.89 -2.59
C GLY A 77 -19.37 0.82 -3.49
N ALA A 78 -18.94 -0.45 -3.40
CA ALA A 78 -19.51 -1.55 -4.17
C ALA A 78 -20.97 -1.91 -3.78
N GLY A 79 -21.52 -1.32 -2.71
CA GLY A 79 -22.91 -1.44 -2.30
C GLY A 79 -23.84 -0.29 -2.74
N LYS A 80 -23.34 0.70 -3.49
CA LYS A 80 -24.12 1.87 -3.94
C LYS A 80 -24.13 2.03 -5.46
N SER A 81 -24.36 0.95 -6.18
CA SER A 81 -24.72 1.01 -7.60
C SER A 81 -25.97 0.18 -7.87
N SER A 82 -27.09 0.63 -7.30
CA SER A 82 -28.44 0.30 -7.75
C SER A 82 -29.34 1.45 -7.35
N SER A 83 -29.39 2.48 -8.19
CA SER A 83 -30.50 3.44 -8.22
C SER A 83 -31.14 3.41 -9.59
#